data_AF-A0A538TGX3-F1
#
_entry.id   AF-A0A538TGX3-F1
#
_cell.length_a   1.000
_cell.length_b   1.000
_cell.length_c   1.000
_cell.angle_alpha   90.00
_cell.angle_beta   90.00
_cell.angle_gamma   90.00
#
_symmetry.space_group_name_H-M   'P 1'
#
loop_
_entity.id
_entity.type
_entity.pdbx_description
1 polymer ?
#
loop_
_entity_poly.entity_id
_entity_poly.type
_entity_poly.pdbx_seq_one_letter_code
_entity_poly.pdbx_strand_id
1 'polypeptide(L)'
;MYRRLMLLCAAALAFALPAAALASCGAENCPLDHASRWSEAPFSFDVSYQYIDQNQPRVGNDDASVGALPRHHDEIRTLNRATTGRASYRFAGAWSVSAALPYIERFHAHIHNHLGAPEYERWEYNGIGDLEVDGLRAFGGGEGRSRYFATAGVKMPTGVTDVRNEAGDQPEPAARPGSGSWDFLVGAGSEWRVGGTRADDSGSIPLRLSVTGRLNGRGTEEYRIGSQVQAHLASELPIGRTVAVLGQANFRVKGKDDVGASGLEEEDTGGSWLYLSPGLRVSTGSRASIYGLVQIPVYQRVNGIQLVSDANLYLGVTGGIF
;
A
#
# COMPACT_ATOMS: atom_id res chain seq x y z
N MET A 1 -23.51 0.73 -29.26
CA MET A 1 -22.70 -0.38 -28.70
C MET A 1 -22.12 -0.05 -27.32
N TYR A 2 -21.50 1.12 -27.09
CA TYR A 2 -20.86 1.49 -25.80
C TYR A 2 -21.65 1.19 -24.51
N ARG A 3 -22.97 1.43 -24.48
CA ARG A 3 -23.81 1.22 -23.28
C ARG A 3 -23.90 -0.24 -22.83
N ARG A 4 -23.70 -1.23 -23.71
CA ARG A 4 -23.64 -2.66 -23.34
C ARG A 4 -22.26 -3.07 -22.80
N LEU A 5 -21.19 -2.42 -23.25
CA LEU A 5 -19.83 -2.72 -22.78
C LEU A 5 -19.60 -2.25 -21.34
N MET A 6 -20.11 -1.07 -20.97
CA MET A 6 -20.08 -0.57 -19.58
C MET A 6 -20.87 -1.47 -18.61
N LEU A 7 -22.03 -2.00 -19.03
CA LEU A 7 -22.81 -2.94 -18.22
C LEU A 7 -22.10 -4.28 -18.02
N LEU A 8 -21.35 -4.76 -19.02
CA LEU A 8 -20.54 -5.98 -18.90
C LEU A 8 -19.35 -5.79 -17.95
N CYS A 9 -18.65 -4.66 -17.98
CA CYS A 9 -17.59 -4.37 -17.01
C CYS A 9 -18.12 -4.20 -15.58
N ALA A 10 -19.28 -3.55 -15.40
CA ALA A 10 -19.91 -3.43 -14.08
C ALA A 10 -20.41 -4.78 -13.54
N ALA A 11 -20.99 -5.63 -14.38
CA ALA A 11 -21.39 -6.99 -13.99
C ALA A 11 -20.18 -7.89 -13.68
N ALA A 12 -19.07 -7.77 -14.41
CA ALA A 12 -17.84 -8.50 -14.12
C ALA A 12 -17.22 -8.10 -12.77
N LEU A 13 -17.31 -6.82 -12.39
CA LEU A 13 -16.89 -6.35 -11.06
C LEU A 13 -17.80 -6.87 -9.93
N ALA A 14 -19.10 -7.03 -10.20
CA ALA A 14 -20.08 -7.51 -9.22
C ALA A 14 -20.05 -9.04 -9.01
N PHE A 15 -19.72 -9.82 -10.04
CA PHE A 15 -19.65 -11.29 -9.97
C PHE A 15 -18.29 -11.86 -9.52
N ALA A 16 -17.31 -11.00 -9.26
CA ALA A 16 -15.99 -11.37 -8.73
C ALA A 16 -15.85 -11.11 -7.21
N LEU A 17 -16.97 -11.14 -6.47
CA LEU A 17 -16.99 -11.14 -5.01
C LEU A 17 -17.02 -12.58 -4.47
N PRO A 18 -15.87 -13.21 -4.13
CA PRO A 18 -15.90 -14.39 -3.28
C PRO A 18 -16.39 -13.97 -1.89
N ALA A 19 -17.61 -14.40 -1.54
CA ALA A 19 -18.17 -14.25 -0.19
C ALA A 19 -17.50 -15.22 0.82
N ALA A 20 -16.16 -15.22 0.85
CA ALA A 20 -15.29 -15.98 1.76
C ALA A 20 -13.82 -15.49 1.67
N ALA A 21 -13.60 -14.18 1.71
CA ALA A 21 -12.27 -13.57 1.74
C ALA A 21 -12.25 -12.40 2.75
N LEU A 22 -12.56 -12.74 3.99
CA LEU A 22 -12.48 -11.85 5.15
C LEU A 22 -11.22 -12.23 5.90
N ALA A 23 -10.54 -11.22 6.46
CA ALA A 23 -9.09 -11.09 6.62
C ALA A 23 -8.71 -9.87 7.55
N SER A 24 -7.59 -9.81 8.32
CA SER A 24 -6.68 -8.62 8.58
C SER A 24 -5.34 -8.95 9.32
N CYS A 25 -4.13 -8.51 8.92
CA CYS A 25 -2.83 -8.43 9.67
C CYS A 25 -1.80 -7.84 8.72
N GLY A 26 -0.76 -7.16 9.19
CA GLY A 26 0.20 -6.52 8.28
C GLY A 26 -0.45 -5.43 7.42
N ALA A 27 -0.88 -4.34 8.06
CA ALA A 27 -1.35 -3.11 7.42
C ALA A 27 -0.19 -2.15 7.09
N GLU A 28 1.01 -2.68 6.85
CA GLU A 28 2.30 -2.00 7.06
C GLU A 28 2.71 -0.98 5.98
N ASN A 29 1.84 -0.76 5.00
CA ASN A 29 1.99 0.28 4.02
C ASN A 29 0.67 1.02 3.79
N CYS A 30 0.78 2.30 3.43
CA CYS A 30 -0.36 3.07 2.96
C CYS A 30 -0.71 2.60 1.54
N PRO A 31 -1.90 1.99 1.29
CA PRO A 31 -2.32 1.61 -0.06
C PRO A 31 -2.65 2.85 -0.88
N LEU A 32 -1.67 3.43 -1.57
CA LEU A 32 -1.80 4.67 -2.35
C LEU A 32 -1.37 4.46 -3.81
N ASP A 33 -1.99 5.18 -4.75
CA ASP A 33 -1.44 5.30 -6.10
C ASP A 33 -0.26 6.28 -6.06
N HIS A 34 0.96 5.75 -6.21
CA HIS A 34 2.18 6.55 -6.20
C HIS A 34 2.25 7.42 -7.46
N ALA A 35 2.24 8.75 -7.28
CA ALA A 35 2.16 9.68 -8.39
C ALA A 35 3.39 9.65 -9.34
N SER A 36 4.54 9.15 -8.89
CA SER A 36 5.74 8.94 -9.72
C SER A 36 5.56 7.90 -10.82
N ARG A 37 4.67 6.91 -10.62
CA ARG A 37 4.27 5.90 -11.64
C ARG A 37 3.74 6.53 -12.94
N TRP A 38 3.19 7.75 -12.83
CA TRP A 38 2.56 8.48 -13.92
C TRP A 38 3.45 9.57 -14.51
N SER A 39 4.70 9.69 -14.04
CA SER A 39 5.68 10.62 -14.58
C SER A 39 5.93 10.39 -16.08
N GLU A 40 6.00 11.48 -16.83
CA GLU A 40 6.37 11.45 -18.26
C GLU A 40 7.87 11.70 -18.49
N ALA A 41 8.62 12.06 -17.44
CA ALA A 41 10.05 12.27 -17.51
C ALA A 41 10.82 10.97 -17.86
N PRO A 42 11.84 11.03 -18.73
CA PRO A 42 12.74 9.91 -19.01
C PRO A 42 13.32 9.24 -17.76
N PHE A 43 13.76 10.04 -16.78
CA PHE A 43 14.10 9.55 -15.45
C PHE A 43 13.25 10.27 -14.41
N SER A 44 12.77 9.53 -13.42
CA SER A 44 12.08 10.12 -12.27
C SER A 44 12.46 9.44 -10.97
N PHE A 45 12.38 10.22 -9.89
CA PHE A 45 12.70 9.80 -8.54
C PHE A 45 11.55 10.18 -7.62
N ASP A 46 11.36 9.38 -6.58
CA ASP A 46 10.46 9.64 -5.47
C ASP A 46 11.16 9.23 -4.18
N VAL A 47 11.14 10.09 -3.18
CA VAL A 47 11.46 9.74 -1.80
C VAL A 47 10.22 10.04 -0.99
N SER A 48 9.59 9.00 -0.47
CA SER A 48 8.37 9.10 0.33
C SER A 48 8.56 8.56 1.74
N TYR A 49 7.87 9.18 2.70
CA TYR A 49 7.85 8.82 4.11
C TYR A 49 6.41 8.51 4.50
N GLN A 50 6.18 7.31 5.06
CA GLN A 50 4.92 6.92 5.67
C GLN A 50 5.03 6.87 7.20
N TYR A 51 3.95 7.26 7.87
CA TYR A 51 3.75 7.11 9.31
C TYR A 51 2.37 6.47 9.53
N ILE A 52 2.37 5.32 10.20
CA ILE A 52 1.19 4.49 10.50
C ILE A 52 1.29 4.11 11.99
N ASP A 53 0.33 4.54 12.80
CA ASP A 53 0.29 4.25 14.24
C ASP A 53 -0.91 3.34 14.52
N GLN A 54 -0.67 2.03 14.60
CA GLN A 54 -1.71 1.05 14.86
C GLN A 54 -1.81 0.85 16.37
N ASN A 55 -2.79 1.50 16.99
CA ASN A 55 -3.00 1.51 18.45
C ASN A 55 -4.47 1.27 18.86
N GLN A 56 -5.35 0.98 17.89
CA GLN A 56 -6.78 0.72 18.13
C GLN A 56 -7.09 -0.76 17.91
N PRO A 57 -7.29 -1.59 18.94
CA PRO A 57 -7.76 -2.95 18.78
C PRO A 57 -9.18 -2.97 18.20
N ARG A 58 -9.43 -3.84 17.22
CA ARG A 58 -10.75 -4.06 16.61
C ARG A 58 -11.05 -5.53 16.43
N VAL A 59 -12.35 -5.85 16.43
CA VAL A 59 -12.88 -7.15 16.02
C VAL A 59 -13.97 -6.94 14.98
N GLY A 60 -13.80 -7.48 13.77
CA GLY A 60 -14.73 -7.21 12.68
C GLY A 60 -14.71 -5.73 12.30
N ASN A 61 -15.83 -5.03 12.51
CA ASN A 61 -15.96 -3.59 12.26
C ASN A 61 -15.96 -2.76 13.56
N ASP A 62 -15.86 -3.42 14.71
CA ASP A 62 -16.18 -2.86 16.02
C ASP A 62 -14.90 -2.66 16.84
N ASP A 63 -14.88 -1.62 17.67
CA ASP A 63 -13.75 -1.32 18.56
C ASP A 63 -13.69 -2.33 19.70
N ALA A 64 -12.47 -2.72 20.10
CA ALA A 64 -12.20 -3.74 21.10
C ALA A 64 -11.14 -3.25 22.11
N SER A 65 -11.04 -3.93 23.26
CA SER A 65 -9.89 -3.81 24.14
C SER A 65 -8.81 -4.82 23.76
N VAL A 66 -7.55 -4.54 24.11
CA VAL A 66 -6.48 -5.56 24.14
C VAL A 66 -6.98 -6.77 24.96
N GLY A 67 -6.75 -8.00 24.47
CA GLY A 67 -7.22 -9.22 25.13
C GLY A 67 -8.74 -9.46 25.09
N ALA A 68 -9.52 -8.74 24.28
CA ALA A 68 -10.97 -8.98 24.17
C ALA A 68 -11.33 -10.36 23.58
N LEU A 69 -10.43 -10.96 22.81
CA LEU A 69 -10.45 -12.38 22.46
C LEU A 69 -9.22 -13.03 23.11
N PRO A 70 -9.33 -14.16 23.84
CA PRO A 70 -8.17 -14.84 24.40
C PRO A 70 -7.26 -15.40 23.30
N ARG A 71 -6.00 -14.95 23.28
CA ARG A 71 -4.95 -15.30 22.31
C ARG A 71 -3.61 -15.58 22.99
N HIS A 72 -2.69 -16.21 22.27
CA HIS A 72 -1.29 -16.32 22.66
C HIS A 72 -0.56 -14.97 22.55
N HIS A 73 -0.95 -14.11 21.61
CA HIS A 73 -0.41 -12.76 21.47
C HIS A 73 -1.54 -11.72 21.49
N ASP A 74 -1.56 -10.85 22.50
CA ASP A 74 -2.46 -9.70 22.57
C ASP A 74 -1.72 -8.43 22.13
N GLU A 75 -1.90 -8.08 20.87
CA GLU A 75 -1.35 -6.91 20.19
C GLU A 75 -1.71 -5.59 20.91
N ILE A 76 -0.70 -4.79 21.31
CA ILE A 76 -0.90 -3.50 22.01
C ILE A 76 -0.70 -2.31 21.06
N ARG A 77 0.47 -2.24 20.38
CA ARG A 77 0.77 -1.12 19.49
C ARG A 77 1.85 -1.46 18.47
N THR A 78 1.59 -1.11 17.21
CA THR A 78 2.58 -1.11 16.12
C THR A 78 2.70 0.28 15.52
N LEU A 79 3.79 0.98 15.81
CA LEU A 79 4.15 2.25 15.17
C LEU A 79 5.15 1.96 14.05
N ASN A 80 4.67 2.03 12.82
CA ASN A 80 5.43 1.77 11.61
C ASN A 80 5.74 3.07 10.85
N ARG A 81 7.03 3.39 10.75
CA ARG A 81 7.56 4.49 9.93
C ARG A 81 8.39 3.86 8.82
N ALA A 82 8.27 4.35 7.59
CA ALA A 82 9.16 3.90 6.52
C ALA A 82 9.47 5.01 5.51
N THR A 83 10.74 5.11 5.14
CA THR A 83 11.23 5.97 4.06
C THR A 83 11.53 5.10 2.85
N THR A 84 10.80 5.29 1.74
CA THR A 84 10.98 4.54 0.50
C THR A 84 11.61 5.43 -0.56
N GLY A 85 12.79 5.03 -1.06
CA GLY A 85 13.38 5.60 -2.26
C GLY A 85 12.95 4.79 -3.49
N ARG A 86 12.35 5.43 -4.49
CA ARG A 86 12.00 4.84 -5.79
C ARG A 86 12.66 5.61 -6.92
N ALA A 87 13.25 4.88 -7.86
CA ALA A 87 13.80 5.41 -9.10
C ALA A 87 13.15 4.69 -10.29
N SER A 88 12.74 5.44 -11.31
CA SER A 88 12.05 4.92 -12.50
C SER A 88 12.66 5.49 -13.78
N TYR A 89 12.95 4.61 -14.73
CA TYR A 89 13.46 4.94 -16.07
C TYR A 89 12.41 4.58 -17.14
N ARG A 90 12.10 5.54 -18.02
CA ARG A 90 11.10 5.45 -19.09
C ARG A 90 11.78 5.41 -20.45
N PHE A 91 11.45 4.39 -21.25
CA PHE A 91 12.06 4.14 -22.55
C PHE A 91 11.04 3.71 -23.62
N ALA A 92 11.45 3.81 -24.89
CA ALA A 92 10.65 3.44 -26.06
C ALA A 92 9.21 4.04 -26.07
N GLY A 93 9.03 5.24 -25.52
CA GLY A 93 7.77 6.00 -25.51
C GLY A 93 6.59 5.39 -24.73
N ALA A 94 6.68 4.14 -24.29
CA ALA A 94 5.57 3.40 -23.68
C ALA A 94 5.97 2.60 -22.44
N TRP A 95 7.25 2.28 -22.24
CA TRP A 95 7.71 1.40 -21.16
C TRP A 95 8.36 2.21 -20.04
N SER A 96 8.28 1.70 -18.83
CA SER A 96 9.12 2.12 -17.72
C SER A 96 9.50 0.93 -16.84
N VAL A 97 10.70 0.99 -16.25
CA VAL A 97 11.15 0.09 -15.19
C VAL A 97 11.44 0.92 -13.96
N SER A 98 10.96 0.47 -12.80
CA SER A 98 11.15 1.10 -11.50
C SER A 98 11.83 0.14 -10.53
N ALA A 99 12.62 0.69 -9.61
CA ALA A 99 13.10 -0.01 -8.42
C ALA A 99 12.75 0.84 -7.19
N ALA A 100 12.28 0.19 -6.12
CA ALA A 100 11.92 0.84 -4.86
C ALA A 100 12.50 0.08 -3.66
N LEU A 101 13.19 0.80 -2.78
CA LEU A 101 13.83 0.25 -1.58
C LEU A 101 13.30 0.99 -0.34
N PRO A 102 12.59 0.30 0.57
CA PRO A 102 12.16 0.87 1.84
C PRO A 102 13.27 0.74 2.90
N TYR A 103 13.40 1.77 3.74
CA TYR A 103 14.04 1.72 5.04
C TYR A 103 12.96 1.91 6.10
N ILE A 104 12.84 0.95 7.01
CA ILE A 104 11.74 0.83 7.97
C ILE A 104 12.29 1.12 9.37
N GLU A 105 11.53 1.88 10.15
CA GLU A 105 11.76 2.16 11.57
C GLU A 105 10.47 1.82 12.31
N ARG A 106 10.51 0.79 13.16
CA ARG A 106 9.29 0.22 13.76
C ARG A 106 9.45 0.05 15.26
N PHE A 107 8.41 0.48 15.97
CA PHE A 107 8.15 0.07 17.33
C PHE A 107 6.97 -0.91 17.30
N HIS A 108 7.09 -2.02 18.01
CA HIS A 108 6.08 -3.08 18.07
C HIS A 108 6.02 -3.62 19.50
N ALA A 109 4.83 -3.89 20.01
CA ALA A 109 4.65 -4.43 21.36
C ALA A 109 3.30 -5.16 21.51
N HIS A 110 3.35 -6.27 22.25
CA HIS A 110 2.22 -7.14 22.57
C HIS A 110 2.38 -7.77 23.96
N ILE A 111 1.36 -8.50 24.39
CA ILE A 111 1.44 -9.43 25.53
C ILE A 111 1.49 -10.85 24.99
N HIS A 112 2.57 -11.57 25.27
CA HIS A 112 2.69 -12.99 25.02
C HIS A 112 2.16 -13.76 26.24
N ASN A 113 1.05 -14.48 26.07
CA ASN A 113 0.39 -15.25 27.13
C ASN A 113 1.01 -16.65 27.27
N HIS A 114 2.27 -16.72 27.69
CA HIS A 114 3.00 -17.97 27.84
C HIS A 114 2.47 -18.80 29.01
N LEU A 115 1.85 -19.95 28.73
CA LEU A 115 1.22 -20.84 29.74
C LEU A 115 0.21 -20.13 30.67
N GLY A 116 -0.38 -19.01 30.22
CA GLY A 116 -1.30 -18.19 31.02
C GLY A 116 -0.62 -17.14 31.92
N ALA A 117 0.70 -16.99 31.85
CA ALA A 117 1.41 -15.83 32.37
C ALA A 117 1.51 -14.76 31.27
N PRO A 118 1.06 -13.51 31.50
CA PRO A 118 1.20 -12.43 30.54
C PRO A 118 2.62 -11.83 30.60
N GLU A 119 3.38 -11.98 29.53
CA GLU A 119 4.72 -11.40 29.36
C GLU A 119 4.66 -10.23 28.37
N TYR A 120 5.13 -9.05 28.79
CA TYR A 120 5.12 -7.85 27.93
C TYR A 120 6.38 -7.82 27.07
N GLU A 121 6.22 -8.06 25.78
CA GLU A 121 7.29 -8.04 24.81
C GLU A 121 7.24 -6.74 23.98
N ARG A 122 8.41 -6.18 23.70
CA ARG A 122 8.55 -4.95 22.91
C ARG A 122 9.80 -5.01 22.04
N TRP A 123 9.72 -4.34 20.91
CA TRP A 123 10.83 -4.14 20.00
C TRP A 123 10.87 -2.70 19.50
N GLU A 124 12.07 -2.16 19.36
CA GLU A 124 12.34 -0.94 18.60
C GLU A 124 13.54 -1.22 17.69
N TYR A 125 13.29 -1.32 16.38
CA TYR A 125 14.31 -1.63 15.39
C TYR A 125 14.17 -0.77 14.14
N ASN A 126 15.25 -0.75 13.36
CA ASN A 126 15.26 -0.23 12.02
C ASN A 126 16.00 -1.20 11.08
N GLY A 127 15.70 -1.11 9.80
CA GLY A 127 16.35 -1.95 8.80
C GLY A 127 15.92 -1.61 7.38
N ILE A 128 16.76 -1.98 6.43
CA ILE A 128 16.36 -2.03 5.02
C ILE A 128 15.29 -3.13 4.89
N GLY A 129 14.18 -2.82 4.23
CA GLY A 129 13.18 -3.80 3.84
C GLY A 129 13.40 -4.28 2.40
N ASP A 130 12.49 -5.12 1.91
CA ASP A 130 12.68 -5.81 0.65
C ASP A 130 12.60 -4.89 -0.59
N LEU A 131 13.57 -5.04 -1.49
CA LEU A 131 13.63 -4.39 -2.79
C LEU A 131 12.48 -4.84 -3.72
N GLU A 132 11.69 -3.89 -4.19
CA GLU A 132 10.66 -4.09 -5.21
C GLU A 132 11.15 -3.59 -6.58
N VAL A 133 10.96 -4.38 -7.64
CA VAL A 133 11.23 -3.98 -9.02
C VAL A 133 9.98 -4.21 -9.87
N ASP A 134 9.50 -3.17 -10.54
CA ASP A 134 8.31 -3.21 -11.39
C ASP A 134 8.60 -2.74 -12.82
N GLY A 135 7.95 -3.37 -13.79
CA GLY A 135 7.91 -2.95 -15.18
C GLY A 135 6.48 -2.58 -15.57
N LEU A 136 6.31 -1.37 -16.10
CA LEU A 136 5.02 -0.84 -16.56
C LEU A 136 5.07 -0.62 -18.08
N ARG A 137 3.97 -0.97 -18.76
CA ARG A 137 3.71 -0.63 -20.16
C ARG A 137 2.45 0.22 -20.25
N ALA A 138 2.58 1.40 -20.82
CA ALA A 138 1.46 2.27 -21.19
C ALA A 138 0.92 1.94 -22.60
N PHE A 139 -0.38 2.17 -22.78
CA PHE A 139 -1.11 2.02 -24.03
C PHE A 139 -2.04 3.22 -24.22
N GLY A 140 -2.20 3.71 -25.46
CA GLY A 140 -2.87 5.00 -25.69
C GLY A 140 -2.06 6.19 -25.18
N GLY A 141 -2.70 7.37 -25.09
CA GLY A 141 -2.02 8.66 -24.98
C GLY A 141 -1.86 9.37 -26.33
N GLY A 142 -1.11 10.48 -26.35
CA GLY A 142 -1.09 11.42 -27.49
C GLY A 142 -2.32 12.33 -27.45
N GLU A 143 -2.98 12.56 -28.59
CA GLU A 143 -4.24 13.32 -28.70
C GLU A 143 -5.45 12.60 -28.03
N GLY A 144 -5.27 11.38 -27.56
CA GLY A 144 -6.29 10.61 -26.87
C GLY A 144 -6.45 11.02 -25.41
N ARG A 145 -7.67 11.42 -25.01
CA ARG A 145 -8.06 11.77 -23.62
C ARG A 145 -8.01 10.61 -22.61
N SER A 146 -7.50 9.45 -23.02
CA SER A 146 -7.42 8.23 -22.20
C SER A 146 -6.07 7.53 -22.43
N ARG A 147 -5.41 7.19 -21.33
CA ARG A 147 -4.19 6.36 -21.29
C ARG A 147 -4.48 5.14 -20.42
N TYR A 148 -3.95 3.98 -20.80
CA TYR A 148 -4.06 2.74 -20.05
C TYR A 148 -2.66 2.26 -19.68
N PHE A 149 -2.54 1.42 -18.66
CA PHE A 149 -1.30 0.73 -18.35
C PHE A 149 -1.54 -0.69 -17.86
N ALA A 150 -0.53 -1.53 -18.03
CA ALA A 150 -0.35 -2.79 -17.33
C ALA A 150 1.02 -2.76 -16.63
N THR A 151 1.11 -3.37 -15.46
CA THR A 151 2.34 -3.45 -14.68
C THR A 151 2.55 -4.87 -14.15
N ALA A 152 3.80 -5.32 -14.10
CA ALA A 152 4.20 -6.57 -13.46
C ALA A 152 5.52 -6.36 -12.74
N GLY A 153 5.74 -7.01 -11.61
CA GLY A 153 6.93 -6.80 -10.80
C GLY A 153 7.18 -7.92 -9.81
N VAL A 154 8.31 -7.82 -9.11
CA VAL A 154 8.74 -8.75 -8.07
C VAL A 154 9.24 -7.99 -6.84
N LYS A 155 8.96 -8.52 -5.66
CA LYS A 155 9.64 -8.17 -4.42
C LYS A 155 10.69 -9.25 -4.12
N MET A 156 11.91 -8.84 -3.81
CA MET A 156 13.05 -9.72 -3.59
C MET A 156 13.42 -9.78 -2.09
N PRO A 157 13.68 -10.97 -1.52
CA PRO A 157 14.05 -11.14 -0.12
C PRO A 157 15.46 -10.59 0.12
N THR A 158 15.53 -9.32 0.47
CA THR A 158 16.75 -8.50 0.55
C THR A 158 16.79 -7.62 1.78
N GLY A 159 15.65 -7.46 2.46
CA GLY A 159 15.55 -6.76 3.73
C GLY A 159 16.04 -7.59 4.92
N VAL A 160 16.17 -6.91 6.06
CA VAL A 160 16.63 -7.50 7.31
C VAL A 160 15.53 -8.35 7.94
N THR A 161 15.84 -9.63 8.23
CA THR A 161 14.92 -10.63 8.81
C THR A 161 15.31 -11.10 10.22
N ASP A 162 16.42 -10.59 10.77
CA ASP A 162 16.86 -10.80 12.16
C ASP A 162 16.92 -9.43 12.85
N VAL A 163 15.96 -9.15 13.72
CA VAL A 163 15.81 -7.90 14.49
C VAL A 163 15.37 -8.24 15.92
N ARG A 164 16.32 -8.22 16.86
CA ARG A 164 16.08 -8.71 18.24
C ARG A 164 15.79 -7.60 19.24
N ASN A 165 14.98 -7.91 20.25
CA ASN A 165 14.81 -7.08 21.44
C ASN A 165 16.01 -7.20 22.42
N GLU A 166 15.91 -6.55 23.58
CA GLU A 166 16.92 -6.61 24.66
C GLU A 166 17.07 -8.01 25.29
N ALA A 167 16.06 -8.88 25.18
CA ALA A 167 16.07 -10.26 25.68
C ALA A 167 16.63 -11.28 24.66
N GLY A 168 16.68 -10.92 23.38
CA GLY A 168 17.20 -11.74 22.28
C GLY A 168 16.14 -12.29 21.32
N ASP A 169 14.86 -12.00 21.56
CA ASP A 169 13.72 -12.54 20.82
C ASP A 169 13.45 -11.79 19.52
N GLN A 170 12.94 -12.50 18.53
CA GLN A 170 12.45 -11.92 17.27
C GLN A 170 10.98 -11.52 17.42
N PRO A 171 10.52 -10.44 16.77
CA PRO A 171 9.11 -10.21 16.55
C PRO A 171 8.59 -11.20 15.49
N GLU A 172 7.28 -11.22 15.30
CA GLU A 172 6.53 -11.93 14.28
C GLU A 172 7.18 -11.78 12.89
N PRO A 173 7.21 -12.82 12.04
CA PRO A 173 7.71 -12.70 10.66
C PRO A 173 7.02 -11.61 9.84
N ALA A 174 5.74 -11.33 10.11
CA ALA A 174 5.01 -10.22 9.50
C ALA A 174 5.58 -8.86 9.90
N ALA A 175 5.99 -8.70 11.16
CA ALA A 175 6.50 -7.45 11.71
C ALA A 175 7.97 -7.14 11.34
N ARG A 176 8.69 -8.03 10.65
CA ARG A 176 10.11 -7.81 10.31
C ARG A 176 10.29 -6.90 9.08
N PRO A 177 11.38 -6.10 8.99
CA PRO A 177 11.60 -5.20 7.86
C PRO A 177 11.63 -5.89 6.47
N GLY A 178 12.29 -7.04 6.38
CA GLY A 178 12.16 -7.96 5.25
C GLY A 178 11.30 -9.16 5.62
N SER A 179 10.50 -9.68 4.67
CA SER A 179 9.68 -10.87 4.91
C SER A 179 10.40 -12.18 4.63
N GLY A 180 11.57 -12.12 3.99
CA GLY A 180 12.28 -13.31 3.49
C GLY A 180 11.61 -14.00 2.29
N SER A 181 10.49 -13.47 1.76
CA SER A 181 9.75 -14.04 0.63
C SER A 181 10.05 -13.37 -0.71
N TRP A 182 9.92 -14.15 -1.78
CA TRP A 182 9.68 -13.64 -3.13
C TRP A 182 8.18 -13.40 -3.33
N ASP A 183 7.79 -12.18 -3.68
CA ASP A 183 6.39 -11.86 -4.00
C ASP A 183 6.26 -11.37 -5.43
N PHE A 184 5.13 -11.67 -6.06
CA PHE A 184 4.79 -11.24 -7.42
C PHE A 184 3.74 -10.15 -7.40
N LEU A 185 3.97 -9.09 -8.16
CA LEU A 185 3.06 -7.97 -8.34
C LEU A 185 2.52 -7.97 -9.76
N VAL A 186 1.23 -7.72 -9.91
CA VAL A 186 0.58 -7.51 -11.20
C VAL A 186 -0.48 -6.42 -11.06
N GLY A 187 -0.70 -5.61 -12.08
CA GLY A 187 -1.75 -4.62 -12.06
C GLY A 187 -2.05 -4.03 -13.42
N ALA A 188 -3.13 -3.26 -13.46
CA ALA A 188 -3.52 -2.49 -14.62
C ALA A 188 -4.31 -1.25 -14.17
N GLY A 189 -4.49 -0.33 -15.10
CA GLY A 189 -5.32 0.84 -14.84
C GLY A 189 -5.37 1.80 -16.01
N SER A 190 -5.90 2.98 -15.74
CA SER A 190 -6.21 3.97 -16.74
C SER A 190 -6.30 5.37 -16.16
N GLU A 191 -5.81 6.34 -16.92
CA GLU A 191 -6.06 7.75 -16.71
C GLU A 191 -7.03 8.25 -17.79
N TRP A 192 -8.00 9.06 -17.38
CA TRP A 192 -8.90 9.79 -18.26
C TRP A 192 -8.87 11.27 -17.91
N ARG A 193 -8.92 12.14 -18.91
CA ARG A 193 -9.14 13.58 -18.70
C ARG A 193 -10.62 13.90 -18.83
N VAL A 194 -11.23 14.48 -17.79
CA VAL A 194 -12.66 14.86 -17.72
C VAL A 194 -12.78 16.39 -17.72
N GLY A 195 -13.77 16.97 -18.42
CA GLY A 195 -13.85 18.43 -18.60
C GLY A 195 -12.84 18.98 -19.62
N GLY A 196 -12.86 20.28 -19.90
CA GLY A 196 -12.03 20.91 -20.94
C GLY A 196 -12.40 20.54 -22.39
N THR A 197 -12.00 21.38 -23.35
CA THR A 197 -12.30 21.17 -24.77
C THR A 197 -11.25 20.30 -25.45
N ARG A 198 -11.62 19.66 -26.57
CA ARG A 198 -10.69 18.86 -27.38
C ARG A 198 -9.56 19.65 -28.04
N ALA A 199 -9.63 20.98 -28.04
CA ALA A 199 -8.70 21.85 -28.77
C ALA A 199 -7.53 22.35 -27.89
N ASP A 200 -7.71 22.39 -26.57
CA ASP A 200 -6.76 22.98 -25.63
C ASP A 200 -6.58 22.22 -24.30
N ASP A 201 -7.46 21.25 -23.99
CA ASP A 201 -7.54 20.52 -22.70
C ASP A 201 -7.54 21.43 -21.44
N SER A 202 -7.83 22.72 -21.63
CA SER A 202 -7.87 23.73 -20.57
C SER A 202 -9.02 23.45 -19.60
N GLY A 203 -8.71 23.39 -18.31
CA GLY A 203 -9.67 22.96 -17.28
C GLY A 203 -10.00 21.47 -17.31
N SER A 204 -9.21 20.62 -17.98
CA SER A 204 -9.35 19.16 -17.89
C SER A 204 -8.76 18.61 -16.58
N ILE A 205 -9.54 17.75 -15.92
CA ILE A 205 -9.21 17.10 -14.65
C ILE A 205 -8.78 15.65 -14.94
N PRO A 206 -7.56 15.24 -14.55
CA PRO A 206 -7.15 13.84 -14.64
C PRO A 206 -7.85 13.02 -13.56
N LEU A 207 -8.45 11.90 -13.97
CA LEU A 207 -9.02 10.87 -13.11
C LEU A 207 -8.30 9.55 -13.42
N ARG A 208 -7.69 8.95 -12.40
CA ARG A 208 -6.95 7.69 -12.51
C ARG A 208 -7.67 6.59 -11.76
N LEU A 209 -7.85 5.44 -12.40
CA LEU A 209 -8.23 4.19 -11.77
C LEU A 209 -7.07 3.19 -11.91
N SER A 210 -6.71 2.51 -10.83
CA SER A 210 -5.74 1.42 -10.87
C SER A 210 -6.19 0.26 -9.99
N VAL A 211 -5.85 -0.96 -10.40
CA VAL A 211 -6.02 -2.20 -9.62
C VAL A 211 -4.69 -2.94 -9.63
N THR A 212 -4.22 -3.35 -8.45
CA THR A 212 -2.99 -4.12 -8.28
C THR A 212 -3.25 -5.32 -7.39
N GLY A 213 -2.76 -6.49 -7.80
CA GLY A 213 -2.70 -7.70 -6.99
C GLY A 213 -1.25 -7.99 -6.58
N ARG A 214 -1.05 -8.46 -5.35
CA ARG A 214 0.20 -9.04 -4.89
C ARG A 214 -0.03 -10.47 -4.41
N LEU A 215 0.75 -11.40 -4.94
CA LEU A 215 0.80 -12.81 -4.55
C LEU A 215 2.11 -13.03 -3.81
N ASN A 216 2.04 -13.31 -2.51
CA ASN A 216 3.25 -13.41 -1.69
C ASN A 216 3.72 -14.86 -1.58
N GLY A 217 5.03 -15.06 -1.59
CA GLY A 217 5.66 -16.36 -1.32
C GLY A 217 5.75 -16.67 0.16
N ARG A 218 6.17 -17.89 0.49
CA ARG A 218 6.68 -18.20 1.84
C ARG A 218 8.03 -17.52 2.04
N GLY A 219 8.26 -17.04 3.24
CA GLY A 219 9.49 -16.35 3.65
C GLY A 219 10.04 -16.92 4.95
N THR A 220 10.47 -16.03 5.85
CA THR A 220 11.04 -16.44 7.14
C THR A 220 10.04 -17.28 7.94
N GLU A 221 10.51 -18.36 8.59
CA GLU A 221 9.71 -19.30 9.38
C GLU A 221 8.55 -19.96 8.59
N GLU A 222 8.71 -20.14 7.27
CA GLU A 222 7.66 -20.61 6.35
C GLU A 222 6.40 -19.73 6.32
N TYR A 223 6.44 -18.56 6.97
CA TYR A 223 5.33 -17.62 7.03
C TYR A 223 5.08 -17.04 5.64
N ARG A 224 3.81 -17.00 5.22
CA ARG A 224 3.38 -16.37 3.97
C ARG A 224 2.30 -15.34 4.29
N ILE A 225 2.67 -14.08 4.10
CA ILE A 225 1.71 -12.98 4.13
C ILE A 225 0.61 -13.28 3.09
N GLY A 226 -0.65 -13.09 3.43
CA GLY A 226 -1.79 -13.34 2.57
C GLY A 226 -1.81 -12.42 1.36
N SER A 227 -2.15 -12.99 0.21
CA SER A 227 -2.27 -12.27 -1.06
C SER A 227 -3.26 -11.12 -0.95
N GLN A 228 -2.98 -9.99 -1.59
CA GLN A 228 -3.81 -8.79 -1.52
C GLN A 228 -4.21 -8.26 -2.90
N VAL A 229 -5.35 -7.58 -2.94
CA VAL A 229 -5.82 -6.78 -4.07
C VAL A 229 -6.09 -5.36 -3.56
N GLN A 230 -5.54 -4.37 -4.25
CA GLN A 230 -5.77 -2.96 -3.99
C GLN A 230 -6.38 -2.30 -5.23
N ALA A 231 -7.31 -1.38 -5.00
CA ALA A 231 -7.91 -0.55 -6.05
C ALA A 231 -7.91 0.91 -5.62
N HIS A 232 -7.46 1.81 -6.51
CA HIS A 232 -7.31 3.23 -6.20
C HIS A 232 -8.00 4.07 -7.27
N LEU A 233 -8.82 5.01 -6.84
CA LEU A 233 -9.36 6.09 -7.66
C LEU A 233 -8.69 7.38 -7.22
N ALA A 234 -7.93 8.05 -8.08
CA ALA A 234 -7.14 9.23 -7.75
C ALA A 234 -7.40 10.39 -8.72
N SER A 235 -7.29 11.62 -8.23
CA SER A 235 -7.36 12.84 -9.03
C SER A 235 -6.47 13.93 -8.44
N GLU A 236 -6.06 14.88 -9.28
CA GLU A 236 -5.36 16.10 -8.86
C GLU A 236 -5.99 17.33 -9.51
N LEU A 237 -6.15 18.39 -8.72
CA LEU A 237 -6.81 19.65 -9.11
C LEU A 237 -5.83 20.81 -8.90
N PRO A 238 -5.26 21.41 -9.96
CA PRO A 238 -4.35 22.54 -9.81
C PRO A 238 -5.07 23.79 -9.29
N ILE A 239 -4.51 24.41 -8.26
CA ILE A 239 -4.95 25.69 -7.69
C ILE A 239 -3.84 26.71 -7.96
N GLY A 240 -4.02 27.48 -9.04
CA GLY A 240 -2.99 28.38 -9.55
C GLY A 240 -1.87 27.64 -10.26
N ARG A 241 -0.63 28.13 -10.14
CA ARG A 241 0.55 27.62 -10.88
C ARG A 241 1.44 26.66 -10.08
N THR A 242 1.27 26.61 -8.77
CA THR A 242 2.27 26.04 -7.84
C THR A 242 1.67 24.97 -6.93
N VAL A 243 0.38 25.06 -6.61
CA VAL A 243 -0.30 24.14 -5.70
C VAL A 243 -1.30 23.29 -6.48
N ALA A 244 -1.46 22.03 -6.11
CA ALA A 244 -2.59 21.19 -6.52
C ALA A 244 -3.18 20.47 -5.29
N VAL A 245 -4.50 20.34 -5.26
CA VAL A 245 -5.18 19.45 -4.31
C VAL A 245 -5.15 18.04 -4.86
N LEU A 246 -4.79 17.08 -4.01
CA LEU A 246 -4.81 15.66 -4.31
C LEU A 246 -6.03 15.03 -3.62
N GLY A 247 -6.67 14.07 -4.28
CA GLY A 247 -7.67 13.22 -3.63
C GLY A 247 -7.56 11.79 -4.15
N GLN A 248 -7.51 10.83 -3.24
CA GLN A 248 -7.68 9.42 -3.58
C GLN A 248 -8.78 8.76 -2.74
N ALA A 249 -9.47 7.78 -3.33
CA ALA A 249 -10.16 6.74 -2.59
C ALA A 249 -9.38 5.44 -2.81
N ASN A 250 -9.07 4.72 -1.72
CA ASN A 250 -8.21 3.54 -1.76
C ASN A 250 -8.90 2.36 -1.08
N PHE A 251 -9.14 1.30 -1.83
CA PHE A 251 -9.71 0.06 -1.34
C PHE A 251 -8.63 -1.01 -1.27
N ARG A 252 -8.57 -1.77 -0.18
CA ARG A 252 -7.63 -2.89 0.01
C ARG A 252 -8.39 -4.11 0.52
N VAL A 253 -8.14 -5.28 -0.05
CA VAL A 253 -8.52 -6.59 0.48
C VAL A 253 -7.27 -7.45 0.55
N LYS A 254 -7.11 -8.23 1.61
CA LYS A 254 -5.99 -9.14 1.85
C LYS A 254 -6.54 -10.47 2.38
N GLY A 255 -6.03 -11.59 1.86
CA GLY A 255 -6.36 -12.93 2.36
C GLY A 255 -5.64 -13.21 3.68
N LYS A 256 -6.03 -14.27 4.40
CA LYS A 256 -5.30 -14.73 5.61
C LYS A 256 -3.82 -14.97 5.33
N ASP A 257 -3.02 -14.70 6.35
CA ASP A 257 -1.62 -15.10 6.40
C ASP A 257 -1.56 -16.62 6.71
N ASP A 258 -0.62 -17.32 6.10
CA ASP A 258 -0.31 -18.73 6.41
C ASP A 258 0.88 -18.71 7.36
N VAL A 259 0.59 -19.04 8.61
CA VAL A 259 1.46 -18.74 9.77
C VAL A 259 2.72 -19.61 9.85
N GLY A 260 2.85 -20.63 8.99
CA GLY A 260 4.05 -21.46 8.91
C GLY A 260 4.43 -22.06 10.26
N ALA A 261 5.67 -21.81 10.70
CA ALA A 261 6.23 -22.25 11.97
C ALA A 261 6.20 -21.18 13.09
N SER A 262 5.59 -20.01 12.85
CA SER A 262 5.62 -18.87 13.79
C SER A 262 4.78 -19.04 15.07
N GLY A 263 3.82 -19.97 15.08
CA GLY A 263 2.91 -20.17 16.22
C GLY A 263 1.76 -19.15 16.33
N LEU A 264 1.66 -18.22 15.38
CA LEU A 264 0.65 -17.15 15.36
C LEU A 264 -0.75 -17.63 14.96
N GLU A 265 -1.76 -16.85 15.32
CA GLU A 265 -3.16 -17.14 15.03
C GLU A 265 -3.57 -16.71 13.62
N GLU A 266 -3.57 -17.64 12.66
CA GLU A 266 -4.09 -17.42 11.30
C GLU A 266 -5.52 -16.81 11.31
N GLU A 267 -6.34 -17.11 12.32
CA GLU A 267 -7.66 -16.52 12.49
C GLU A 267 -7.64 -14.99 12.53
N ASP A 268 -6.62 -14.42 13.16
CA ASP A 268 -6.49 -12.99 13.41
C ASP A 268 -5.70 -12.29 12.29
N THR A 269 -5.45 -12.94 11.16
CA THR A 269 -4.58 -12.47 10.04
C THR A 269 -5.34 -12.04 8.77
N GLY A 270 -4.73 -11.35 7.76
CA GLY A 270 -5.22 -10.94 6.38
C GLY A 270 -5.67 -9.48 5.97
N GLY A 271 -6.89 -9.16 5.45
CA GLY A 271 -7.51 -7.79 5.40
C GLY A 271 -8.83 -7.40 4.63
N SER A 272 -9.63 -6.36 5.04
CA SER A 272 -10.41 -5.46 4.11
C SER A 272 -10.70 -4.01 4.60
N TRP A 273 -10.47 -2.99 3.76
CA TRP A 273 -10.57 -1.55 4.12
C TRP A 273 -10.94 -0.63 2.93
N LEU A 274 -11.57 0.51 3.24
CA LEU A 274 -11.70 1.67 2.35
C LEU A 274 -11.16 2.91 3.06
N TYR A 275 -10.31 3.66 2.37
CA TYR A 275 -9.75 4.93 2.83
C TYR A 275 -10.10 6.08 1.89
N LEU A 276 -10.20 7.28 2.45
CA LEU A 276 -10.14 8.54 1.71
C LEU A 276 -8.83 9.24 2.04
N SER A 277 -8.10 9.63 1.01
CA SER A 277 -6.76 10.23 1.12
C SER A 277 -6.74 11.62 0.46
N PRO A 278 -7.29 12.66 1.11
CA PRO A 278 -7.04 14.05 0.71
C PRO A 278 -5.56 14.42 0.89
N GLY A 279 -5.09 15.36 0.08
CA GLY A 279 -3.71 15.83 0.15
C GLY A 279 -3.44 17.11 -0.64
N LEU A 280 -2.18 17.52 -0.62
CA LEU A 280 -1.66 18.67 -1.36
C LEU A 280 -0.37 18.30 -2.08
N ARG A 281 -0.14 18.94 -3.21
CA ARG A 281 1.13 18.96 -3.95
C ARG A 281 1.56 20.40 -4.15
N VAL A 282 2.84 20.66 -3.94
CA VAL A 282 3.51 21.94 -4.19
C VAL A 282 4.63 21.69 -5.19
N SER A 283 4.39 22.12 -6.44
CA SER A 283 5.37 22.05 -7.53
C SER A 283 6.45 23.11 -7.32
N THR A 284 7.71 22.71 -7.22
CA THR A 284 8.83 23.64 -7.19
C THR A 284 9.18 24.04 -8.63
N GLY A 285 9.75 25.24 -8.83
CA GLY A 285 10.24 25.67 -10.14
C GLY A 285 11.36 24.79 -10.73
N SER A 286 11.93 23.90 -9.92
CA SER A 286 13.09 23.04 -10.24
C SER A 286 12.71 21.64 -10.77
N ARG A 287 11.52 21.47 -11.37
CA ARG A 287 11.00 20.17 -11.86
C ARG A 287 10.84 19.10 -10.78
N ALA A 288 10.74 19.52 -9.51
CA ALA A 288 10.39 18.68 -8.39
C ALA A 288 9.03 19.08 -7.82
N SER A 289 8.47 18.25 -6.95
CA SER A 289 7.20 18.50 -6.27
C SER A 289 7.23 17.85 -4.90
N ILE A 290 6.96 18.64 -3.88
CA ILE A 290 6.68 18.14 -2.53
C ILE A 290 5.19 17.79 -2.49
N TYR A 291 4.82 16.69 -1.87
CA TYR A 291 3.43 16.32 -1.68
C TYR A 291 3.19 15.69 -0.32
N GLY A 292 1.93 15.73 0.12
CA GLY A 292 1.48 15.09 1.34
C GLY A 292 0.03 14.66 1.23
N LEU A 293 -0.31 13.48 1.76
CA LEU A 293 -1.67 12.97 1.88
C LEU A 293 -1.89 12.50 3.32
N VAL A 294 -3.10 12.71 3.84
CA VAL A 294 -3.58 12.09 5.07
C VAL A 294 -4.61 11.06 4.66
N GLN A 295 -4.31 9.78 4.89
CA GLN A 295 -5.18 8.66 4.55
C GLN A 295 -6.04 8.32 5.76
N ILE A 296 -7.35 8.56 5.64
CA ILE A 296 -8.35 8.39 6.68
C ILE A 296 -9.17 7.13 6.35
N PRO A 297 -9.25 6.12 7.23
CA PRO A 297 -10.15 5.00 7.05
C PRO A 297 -11.60 5.45 7.17
N VAL A 298 -12.42 5.06 6.19
CA VAL A 298 -13.89 5.23 6.23
C VAL A 298 -14.64 3.90 6.34
N TYR A 299 -13.92 2.79 6.15
CA TYR A 299 -14.37 1.43 6.44
C TYR A 299 -13.15 0.58 6.79
N GLN A 300 -13.23 -0.17 7.87
CA GLN A 300 -12.21 -1.13 8.29
C GLN A 300 -12.92 -2.39 8.77
N ARG A 301 -12.66 -3.53 8.14
CA ARG A 301 -13.11 -4.84 8.60
C ARG A 301 -11.93 -5.77 8.74
N VAL A 302 -11.70 -6.19 9.97
CA VAL A 302 -10.66 -7.13 10.39
C VAL A 302 -11.24 -8.52 10.69
N ASN A 303 -10.38 -9.54 10.84
CA ASN A 303 -10.79 -10.87 11.30
C ASN A 303 -10.24 -11.13 12.69
N GLY A 304 -11.05 -11.58 13.65
CA GLY A 304 -10.55 -11.72 15.01
C GLY A 304 -10.04 -10.38 15.57
N ILE A 305 -9.09 -10.39 16.49
CA ILE A 305 -8.64 -9.19 17.24
C ILE A 305 -7.33 -8.62 16.70
N GLN A 306 -7.29 -7.32 16.41
CA GLN A 306 -6.13 -6.70 15.76
C GLN A 306 -6.03 -5.19 15.89
N LEU A 307 -4.82 -4.65 15.72
CA LEU A 307 -4.57 -3.21 15.71
C LEU A 307 -4.84 -2.58 14.34
N VAL A 308 -5.68 -1.55 14.32
CA VAL A 308 -5.82 -0.60 13.21
C VAL A 308 -5.28 0.78 13.60
N SER A 309 -5.14 1.64 12.59
CA SER A 309 -4.78 3.06 12.72
C SER A 309 -6.00 3.94 12.39
N ASP A 310 -6.17 5.03 13.13
CA ASP A 310 -7.19 6.06 12.90
C ASP A 310 -6.88 6.98 11.71
N ALA A 311 -5.60 7.18 11.39
CA ALA A 311 -5.14 7.98 10.27
C ALA A 311 -3.68 7.68 9.94
N ASN A 312 -3.37 7.58 8.65
CA ASN A 312 -1.99 7.40 8.17
C ASN A 312 -1.50 8.68 7.48
N LEU A 313 -0.24 9.04 7.68
CA LEU A 313 0.39 10.17 7.01
C LEU A 313 1.34 9.65 5.93
N TYR A 314 1.27 10.24 4.74
CA TYR A 314 2.19 9.97 3.63
C TYR A 314 2.73 11.29 3.09
N LEU A 315 4.04 11.50 3.18
CA LEU A 315 4.75 12.67 2.66
C LEU A 315 5.72 12.22 1.58
N GLY A 316 6.07 13.10 0.64
CA GLY A 316 7.13 12.77 -0.31
C GLY A 316 7.62 13.93 -1.15
N VAL A 317 8.76 13.69 -1.80
CA VAL A 317 9.36 14.56 -2.80
C VAL A 317 9.58 13.73 -4.05
N THR A 318 8.99 14.16 -5.17
CA THR A 318 9.22 13.55 -6.49
C THR A 318 9.82 14.56 -7.45
N GLY A 319 10.58 14.08 -8.44
CA GLY A 319 11.18 14.93 -9.47
C GLY A 319 11.51 14.18 -10.75
N GLY A 320 11.66 14.92 -11.84
CA GLY A 320 11.94 14.36 -13.17
C GLY A 320 13.11 15.02 -13.88
N ILE A 321 13.93 14.20 -14.54
CA ILE A 321 15.01 14.64 -15.45
C ILE A 321 14.56 14.34 -16.88
N PHE A 322 14.68 15.35 -17.75
CA PHE A 322 14.36 15.35 -19.18
C PHE A 322 15.63 15.66 -19.97
#